data_AF-A0A1E3KYS0-F1
#
_entry.id   AF-A0A1E3KYS0-F1
#
_cell.length_a   1.000
_cell.length_b   1.000
_cell.length_c   1.000
_cell.angle_alpha   90.00
_cell.angle_beta   90.00
_cell.angle_gamma   90.00
#
_symmetry.space_group_name_H-M   'P 1'
#
loop_
_entity.id
_entity.type
_entity.pdbx_description
1 polymer ?
#
loop_
_entity_poly.entity_id
_entity_poly.type
_entity_poly.pdbx_seq_one_letter_code
_entity_poly.pdbx_strand_id
1 'polypeptide(L)'
;MYRELKKSEIGLETLDIIRNNSIRIDLDYSKQNGLYGLAIEDYRSIIYVQNTQSKKKTAQIIIHEVTHNMLNTSVYTQREEVIAHIREAKHLNPSLSIGEIRRIIKNVENLYPELPYQ
;
A
#
# COMPACT_ATOMS: atom_id res chain seq x y z
N MET A 1 3.39 -11.01 10.21
CA MET A 1 3.32 -10.32 8.91
C MET A 1 3.71 -11.22 7.75
N TYR A 2 4.90 -11.82 7.73
CA TYR A 2 5.34 -12.71 6.66
C TYR A 2 4.31 -13.79 6.23
N ARG A 3 3.70 -14.51 7.18
CA ARG A 3 2.65 -15.50 6.89
C ARG A 3 1.38 -14.93 6.26
N GLU A 4 1.03 -13.68 6.57
CA GLU A 4 -0.14 -13.02 5.96
C GLU A 4 0.15 -12.65 4.51
N LEU A 5 1.30 -12.02 4.23
CA LEU A 5 1.68 -11.64 2.88
C LEU A 5 1.76 -12.85 1.93
N LYS A 6 2.19 -14.01 2.40
CA LYS A 6 2.23 -15.24 1.57
C LYS A 6 0.85 -15.79 1.14
N LYS A 7 -0.27 -15.21 1.57
CA LYS A 7 -1.61 -15.69 1.23
C LYS A 7 -2.07 -15.31 -0.18
N SER A 8 -1.37 -14.41 -0.87
CA SER A 8 -1.71 -14.04 -2.25
C SER A 8 -0.46 -13.85 -3.11
N GLU A 9 -0.64 -13.89 -4.42
CA GLU A 9 0.42 -13.60 -5.40
C GLU A 9 0.98 -12.19 -5.21
N ILE A 10 0.13 -11.17 -5.07
CA ILE A 10 0.58 -9.79 -4.79
C ILE A 10 1.40 -9.70 -3.50
N GLY A 11 1.03 -10.45 -2.46
CA GLY A 11 1.78 -10.43 -1.21
C GLY A 11 3.14 -11.14 -1.33
N LEU A 12 3.25 -12.19 -2.17
CA LEU A 12 4.53 -12.79 -2.53
C LEU A 12 5.41 -11.83 -3.34
N GLU A 13 4.85 -11.20 -4.36
CA GLU A 13 5.53 -10.19 -5.18
C GLU A 13 6.02 -9.02 -4.29
N THR A 14 5.22 -8.60 -3.32
CA THR A 14 5.60 -7.55 -2.36
C THR A 14 6.82 -7.98 -1.53
N LEU A 15 6.90 -9.24 -1.11
CA LEU A 15 8.08 -9.75 -0.39
C LEU A 15 9.33 -9.77 -1.29
N ASP A 16 9.18 -10.06 -2.57
CA ASP A 16 10.28 -10.04 -3.53
C ASP A 16 10.75 -8.60 -3.82
N ILE A 17 9.83 -7.64 -3.96
CA ILE A 17 10.15 -6.21 -4.10
C ILE A 17 10.91 -5.71 -2.88
N ILE A 18 10.45 -6.04 -1.66
CA ILE A 18 11.13 -5.68 -0.41
C ILE A 18 12.57 -6.19 -0.44
N ARG A 19 12.78 -7.45 -0.85
CA ARG A 19 14.12 -8.06 -0.88
C ARG A 19 15.01 -7.44 -1.97
N ASN A 20 14.51 -7.32 -3.18
CA ASN A 20 15.29 -6.89 -4.34
C ASN A 20 15.69 -5.42 -4.26
N ASN A 21 14.80 -4.57 -3.73
CA ASN A 21 15.03 -3.13 -3.60
C ASN A 21 15.56 -2.75 -2.21
N SER A 22 15.84 -3.74 -1.34
CA SER A 22 16.28 -3.52 0.05
C SER A 22 15.38 -2.58 0.84
N ILE A 23 14.06 -2.64 0.62
CA ILE A 23 13.10 -1.75 1.27
C ILE A 23 13.04 -2.07 2.77
N ARG A 24 13.29 -1.07 3.60
CA ARG A 24 13.18 -1.19 5.05
C ARG A 24 11.75 -0.94 5.50
N ILE A 25 11.14 -1.93 6.16
CA ILE A 25 9.82 -1.79 6.78
C ILE A 25 9.98 -1.61 8.29
N ASP A 26 9.62 -0.43 8.79
CA ASP A 26 9.56 -0.16 10.22
C ASP A 26 8.12 -0.25 10.72
N LEU A 27 7.91 -1.05 11.77
CA LEU A 27 6.63 -1.15 12.45
C LEU A 27 6.62 -0.17 13.62
N ASP A 28 5.84 0.90 13.49
CA ASP A 28 5.62 1.86 14.56
C ASP A 28 4.35 1.49 15.34
N TYR A 29 4.53 1.31 16.64
CA TYR A 29 3.46 0.93 17.58
C TYR A 29 2.92 2.14 18.36
N SER A 30 3.32 3.35 18.01
CA SER A 30 2.70 4.59 18.47
C SER A 30 1.36 4.81 17.76
N LYS A 31 0.48 5.58 18.41
CA LYS A 31 -0.80 5.98 17.83
C LYS A 31 -0.61 7.28 17.04
N GLN A 32 -0.88 7.24 15.74
CA GLN A 32 -0.84 8.42 14.87
C GLN A 32 -2.24 8.92 14.53
N ASN A 33 -2.39 10.20 14.22
CA ASN A 33 -3.67 10.75 13.83
C ASN A 33 -3.94 10.50 12.34
N GLY A 34 -4.90 9.62 12.05
CA GLY A 34 -5.48 9.46 10.70
C GLY A 34 -4.62 8.72 9.66
N LEU A 35 -3.34 8.42 9.95
CA LEU A 35 -2.43 7.76 9.01
C LEU A 35 -2.26 6.27 9.33
N TYR A 36 -2.22 5.43 8.29
CA TYR A 36 -1.97 4.00 8.45
C TYR A 36 -0.53 3.61 8.16
N GLY A 37 0.13 4.34 7.27
CA GLY A 37 1.52 4.15 6.89
C GLY A 37 2.07 5.39 6.19
N LEU A 38 3.35 5.34 5.88
CA LEU A 38 4.05 6.35 5.10
C LEU A 38 5.26 5.71 4.41
N ALA A 39 5.34 5.82 3.08
CA ALA A 39 6.57 5.64 2.34
C ALA A 39 7.42 6.93 2.42
N ILE A 40 8.71 6.74 2.71
CA ILE A 40 9.70 7.79 2.82
C ILE A 40 10.77 7.52 1.77
N GLU A 41 11.42 8.59 1.30
CA GLU A 41 12.65 8.51 0.51
C GLU A 41 13.66 7.52 1.11
N ASP A 42 14.58 7.04 0.28
CA ASP A 42 15.57 6.00 0.62
C ASP A 42 14.98 4.61 0.92
N TYR A 43 13.93 4.22 0.18
CA TYR A 43 13.36 2.86 0.23
C TYR A 43 12.93 2.45 1.65
N ARG A 44 12.26 3.35 2.36
CA ARG A 44 11.79 3.09 3.73
C ARG A 44 10.27 3.24 3.81
N SER A 45 9.60 2.31 4.50
CA SER A 45 8.17 2.42 4.81
C SER A 45 7.94 2.30 6.31
N ILE A 46 7.16 3.21 6.87
CA ILE A 46 6.68 3.15 8.24
C ILE A 46 5.22 2.67 8.24
N ILE A 47 4.90 1.71 9.10
CA ILE A 47 3.54 1.18 9.25
C ILE A 47 3.06 1.45 10.68
N TYR A 48 1.99 2.22 10.83
CA TYR A 48 1.41 2.57 12.13
C TYR A 48 0.46 1.46 12.60
N VAL A 49 1.03 0.43 13.24
CA VAL A 49 0.35 -0.83 13.53
C VAL A 49 -0.91 -0.63 14.38
N GLN A 50 -0.88 0.28 15.36
CA GLN A 50 -2.03 0.58 16.22
C GLN A 50 -3.26 1.06 15.44
N ASN A 51 -3.05 1.76 14.33
CA ASN A 51 -4.14 2.29 13.52
C ASN A 51 -4.79 1.20 12.66
N THR A 52 -4.05 0.14 12.31
CA THR A 52 -4.53 -0.93 11.41
C THR A 52 -5.46 -1.95 12.08
N GLN A 53 -5.42 -2.08 13.40
CA GLN A 53 -6.30 -2.93 14.25
C GLN A 53 -6.29 -4.45 13.93
N SER A 54 -5.66 -4.91 12.84
CA SER A 54 -5.58 -6.32 12.47
C SER A 54 -4.37 -6.60 11.58
N LYS A 55 -3.80 -7.81 11.69
CA LYS A 55 -2.68 -8.27 10.84
C LYS A 55 -3.03 -8.23 9.34
N LYS A 56 -4.30 -8.48 9.00
CA LYS A 56 -4.80 -8.41 7.63
C LYS A 56 -4.68 -6.98 7.08
N LYS A 57 -5.19 -5.99 7.82
CA LYS A 57 -5.08 -4.59 7.41
C LYS A 57 -3.62 -4.12 7.41
N THR A 58 -2.81 -4.51 8.40
CA THR A 58 -1.37 -4.22 8.39
C THR A 58 -0.69 -4.75 7.13
N ALA A 59 -1.06 -5.95 6.65
CA ALA A 59 -0.49 -6.53 5.44
C ALA A 59 -0.87 -5.73 4.19
N GLN A 60 -2.12 -5.27 4.09
CA GLN A 60 -2.55 -4.38 3.01
C GLN A 60 -1.74 -3.08 3.03
N ILE A 61 -1.58 -2.44 4.20
CA ILE A 61 -0.80 -1.19 4.28
C ILE A 61 0.67 -1.41 3.94
N ILE A 62 1.29 -2.53 4.32
CA ILE A 62 2.64 -2.87 3.84
C ILE A 62 2.68 -2.93 2.31
N ILE A 63 1.71 -3.60 1.68
CA ILE A 63 1.62 -3.67 0.22
C ILE A 63 1.47 -2.28 -0.40
N HIS A 64 0.67 -1.42 0.23
CA HIS A 64 0.47 -0.03 -0.20
C HIS A 64 1.78 0.77 -0.17
N GLU A 65 2.42 0.87 0.99
CA GLU A 65 3.64 1.69 1.14
C GLU A 65 4.83 1.13 0.35
N VAL A 66 4.92 -0.20 0.21
CA VAL A 66 5.94 -0.84 -0.65
C VAL A 66 5.68 -0.52 -2.13
N THR A 67 4.41 -0.39 -2.53
CA THR A 67 4.07 0.01 -3.90
C THR A 67 4.59 1.40 -4.20
N HIS A 68 4.42 2.36 -3.29
CA HIS A 68 4.98 3.70 -3.45
C HIS A 68 6.52 3.68 -3.57
N ASN A 69 7.19 2.95 -2.68
CA ASN A 69 8.65 2.77 -2.76
C ASN A 69 9.12 2.05 -4.04
N MET A 70 8.31 1.15 -4.59
CA MET A 70 8.60 0.49 -5.86
C MET A 70 8.51 1.45 -7.04
N LEU A 71 7.53 2.35 -7.03
CA LEU A 71 7.33 3.34 -8.09
C LEU A 71 8.39 4.44 -8.03
N ASN A 72 8.91 4.74 -6.83
CA ASN A 72 10.06 5.61 -6.58
C ASN A 72 9.96 6.95 -7.32
N THR A 73 8.81 7.61 -7.16
CA THR A 73 8.52 8.91 -7.76
C THR A 73 8.68 10.02 -6.73
N SER A 74 9.03 11.22 -7.21
CA SER A 74 9.23 12.39 -6.36
C SER A 74 7.93 13.12 -6.01
N VAL A 75 6.82 12.77 -6.66
CA VAL A 75 5.51 13.41 -6.49
C VAL A 75 4.45 12.34 -6.44
N TYR A 76 3.68 12.31 -5.35
CA TYR A 76 2.52 11.44 -5.21
C TYR A 76 1.43 11.85 -6.20
N THR A 77 0.90 10.89 -6.95
CA THR A 77 -0.15 11.08 -7.94
C THR A 77 -1.39 10.25 -7.62
N GLN A 78 -2.55 10.66 -8.13
CA GLN A 78 -3.77 9.84 -8.04
C GLN A 78 -3.57 8.47 -8.70
N ARG A 79 -2.78 8.41 -9.78
CA ARG A 79 -2.49 7.15 -10.48
C ARG A 79 -1.75 6.16 -9.58
N GLU A 80 -0.80 6.63 -8.79
CA GLU A 80 -0.04 5.79 -7.85
C GLU A 80 -0.92 5.27 -6.73
N GLU A 81 -1.73 6.14 -6.14
CA GLU A 81 -2.71 5.75 -5.12
C GLU A 81 -3.70 4.69 -5.65
N VAL A 82 -4.15 4.83 -6.90
CA VAL A 82 -4.97 3.80 -7.56
C VAL A 82 -4.22 2.48 -7.67
N ILE A 83 -2.96 2.48 -8.09
CA ILE A 83 -2.16 1.25 -8.21
C ILE A 83 -1.97 0.61 -6.84
N ALA A 84 -1.61 1.38 -5.82
CA ALA A 84 -1.41 0.92 -4.45
C ALA A 84 -2.69 0.29 -3.87
N HIS A 85 -3.83 0.97 -3.99
CA HIS A 85 -5.12 0.43 -3.54
C HIS A 85 -5.60 -0.78 -4.33
N ILE A 86 -5.33 -0.85 -5.63
CA ILE A 86 -5.62 -2.06 -6.43
C ILE A 86 -4.80 -3.25 -5.92
N ARG A 87 -3.51 -3.05 -5.62
CA ARG A 87 -2.65 -4.11 -5.07
C ARG A 87 -3.12 -4.55 -3.68
N GLU A 88 -3.47 -3.62 -2.80
CA GLU A 88 -4.10 -3.91 -1.51
C GLU A 88 -5.36 -4.77 -1.65
N ALA A 89 -6.22 -4.41 -2.59
CA ALA A 89 -7.49 -5.10 -2.84
C ALA A 89 -7.24 -6.49 -3.44
N LYS A 90 -6.27 -6.62 -4.35
CA LYS A 90 -5.86 -7.91 -4.94
C LYS A 90 -5.24 -8.87 -3.94
N HIS A 91 -4.71 -8.38 -2.82
CA HIS A 91 -4.30 -9.26 -1.72
C HIS A 91 -5.49 -10.00 -1.09
N LEU A 92 -6.68 -9.40 -1.13
CA LEU A 92 -7.90 -9.99 -0.57
C LEU A 92 -8.74 -10.73 -1.61
N ASN A 93 -8.82 -10.17 -2.81
CA ASN A 93 -9.55 -10.73 -3.95
C ASN A 93 -8.69 -10.60 -5.22
N PRO A 94 -8.00 -11.67 -5.67
CA PRO A 94 -7.12 -11.60 -6.83
C PRO A 94 -7.88 -11.27 -8.14
N SER A 95 -9.17 -11.57 -8.20
CA SER A 95 -10.01 -11.41 -9.38
C SER A 95 -10.99 -10.23 -9.23
N LEU A 96 -10.44 -9.03 -9.01
CA LEU A 96 -11.25 -7.81 -8.94
C LEU A 96 -12.05 -7.60 -10.23
N SER A 97 -13.34 -7.34 -10.09
CA SER A 97 -14.21 -6.94 -11.19
C SER A 97 -13.89 -5.53 -11.66
N ILE A 98 -14.28 -5.22 -12.90
CA ILE A 98 -14.17 -3.86 -13.46
C ILE A 98 -14.92 -2.84 -12.59
N GLY A 99 -16.05 -3.23 -12.00
CA GLY A 99 -16.83 -2.38 -11.11
C GLY A 99 -16.07 -2.01 -9.83
N GLU A 100 -15.36 -2.98 -9.23
CA GLU A 100 -14.52 -2.74 -8.06
C GLU A 100 -13.33 -1.83 -8.38
N ILE A 101 -12.68 -2.03 -9.53
CA ILE A 101 -11.58 -1.17 -9.99
C ILE A 101 -12.08 0.26 -10.18
N ARG A 102 -13.22 0.46 -10.86
CA ARG A 102 -13.82 1.80 -11.03
C ARG A 102 -14.15 2.47 -9.70
N ARG A 103 -14.61 1.70 -8.71
CA ARG A 103 -14.87 2.21 -7.37
C ARG A 103 -13.58 2.66 -6.67
N ILE A 104 -12.50 1.90 -6.81
CA ILE A 104 -11.18 2.30 -6.27
C ILE A 104 -10.75 3.63 -6.88
N ILE A 105 -10.83 3.77 -8.22
CA ILE A 105 -10.47 5.03 -8.92
C ILE A 105 -11.27 6.21 -8.36
N LYS A 106 -12.61 6.09 -8.31
CA LYS A 106 -13.46 7.15 -7.76
C LYS A 106 -13.16 7.48 -6.30
N ASN A 107 -12.83 6.47 -5.50
CA ASN A 107 -12.48 6.70 -4.09
C ASN A 107 -11.18 7.50 -3.98
N VAL A 108 -10.17 7.20 -4.81
CA VAL A 108 -8.92 7.96 -4.84
C VAL A 108 -9.15 9.40 -5.28
N GLU A 109 -9.92 9.61 -6.36
CA GLU A 109 -10.28 10.96 -6.83
C GLU A 109 -10.97 11.80 -5.73
N ASN A 110 -11.81 11.17 -4.90
CA ASN A 110 -12.51 11.85 -3.82
C ASN A 110 -11.65 12.07 -2.56
N LEU A 111 -10.73 11.15 -2.26
CA LEU A 111 -9.87 11.23 -1.08
C LEU A 111 -8.69 12.18 -1.28
N TYR A 112 -8.20 12.27 -2.52
CA TYR A 112 -7.00 13.04 -2.90
C TYR A 112 -7.27 13.96 -4.11
N PRO A 113 -8.30 14.83 -4.06
CA PRO A 113 -8.68 15.67 -5.20
C PRO A 113 -7.59 16.67 -5.61
N GLU A 114 -6.65 16.99 -4.70
CA GLU A 114 -5.53 17.89 -4.91
C GLU A 114 -4.33 17.25 -5.63
N LEU A 115 -4.25 15.91 -5.67
CA LEU A 115 -3.13 15.23 -6.33
C LEU A 115 -3.32 15.25 -7.86
N PRO A 116 -2.22 15.40 -8.63
CA PRO A 116 -2.30 15.33 -10.09
C PRO A 116 -2.62 13.90 -10.56
N TYR A 117 -3.34 13.79 -11.67
CA TYR A 117 -3.55 12.53 -12.39
C TYR A 117 -2.52 12.46 -13.53
N GLN A 118 -1.30 11.99 -13.24
CA GLN A 118 -0.18 11.87 -14.18
C GLN A 118 0.30 10.42 -14.27
#